data_AF-H7GE21-F1
#
_entry.id   AF-H7GE21-F1
#
_cell.length_a   1.000
_cell.length_b   1.000
_cell.length_c   1.000
_cell.angle_alpha   90.00
_cell.angle_beta   90.00
_cell.angle_gamma   90.00
#
_symmetry.space_group_name_H-M   'P 1'
#
loop_
_entity.id
_entity.type
_entity.pdbx_description
1 polymer ?
#
loop_
_entity_poly.entity_id
_entity_poly.type
_entity_poly.pdbx_seq_one_letter_code
_entity_poly.pdbx_strand_id
1 'polypeptide(L)'
;MDKDRWSLIDRIYTRILEVNPALARQSCGDCGGRNLAQIVAGALAQAEGMGVPPDLVVALARRESSFNPHVDRVAHTLAISNNGATCASGSEIGPLQVKPCAFRQVGMDPTLLLNMPTPARVQYATAAGIRYLAWLRGQFPTWCDVLHAYNRGPTAYRRGERNDAYVDQILAWASQYSELRV
;
A
#
# COMPACT_ATOMS: atom_id res chain seq x y z
N MET A 1 -8.43 -6.96 -20.51
CA MET A 1 -7.93 -7.20 -19.14
C MET A 1 -8.02 -8.69 -18.89
N ASP A 2 -6.92 -9.31 -18.49
CA ASP A 2 -6.76 -10.77 -18.52
C ASP A 2 -7.59 -11.48 -17.44
N LYS A 3 -7.99 -12.73 -17.68
CA LYS A 3 -8.78 -13.53 -16.73
C LYS A 3 -8.05 -13.72 -15.39
N ASP A 4 -6.73 -13.83 -15.46
CA ASP A 4 -5.87 -14.08 -14.29
C ASP A 4 -5.85 -12.89 -13.32
N ARG A 5 -5.87 -11.66 -13.86
CA ARG A 5 -5.91 -10.44 -13.05
C ARG A 5 -7.23 -10.31 -12.27
N TRP A 6 -8.37 -10.65 -12.89
CA TRP A 6 -9.65 -10.65 -12.18
C TRP A 6 -9.68 -11.67 -11.06
N SER A 7 -9.17 -12.88 -11.32
CA SER A 7 -9.01 -13.92 -10.29
C SER A 7 -8.11 -13.48 -9.14
N LEU A 8 -7.01 -12.76 -9.41
CA LEU A 8 -6.19 -12.15 -8.36
C LEU A 8 -6.99 -11.14 -7.52
N ILE A 9 -7.72 -10.23 -8.17
CA ILE A 9 -8.53 -9.22 -7.48
C ILE A 9 -9.56 -9.87 -6.54
N ASP A 10 -10.25 -10.93 -6.98
CA ASP A 10 -11.26 -11.62 -6.17
C ASP A 10 -10.63 -12.33 -4.95
N ARG A 11 -9.46 -12.95 -5.12
CA ARG A 11 -8.71 -13.56 -4.01
C ARG A 11 -8.25 -12.50 -3.00
N ILE A 12 -7.74 -11.35 -3.46
CA ILE A 12 -7.37 -10.23 -2.59
C ILE A 12 -8.60 -9.67 -1.86
N TYR A 13 -9.71 -9.49 -2.57
CA TYR A 13 -10.97 -9.02 -2.00
C TYR A 13 -11.42 -9.91 -0.83
N THR A 14 -11.31 -11.23 -0.99
CA THR A 14 -11.61 -12.20 0.08
C THR A 14 -10.77 -11.93 1.34
N ARG A 15 -9.46 -11.69 1.20
CA ARG A 15 -8.59 -11.35 2.35
C ARG A 15 -8.91 -10.01 2.99
N ILE A 16 -9.37 -9.04 2.20
CA ILE A 16 -9.87 -7.77 2.74
C ILE A 16 -11.11 -8.02 3.61
N LEU A 17 -12.05 -8.85 3.17
CA LEU A 17 -13.29 -9.10 3.93
C LEU A 17 -13.07 -9.88 5.22
N GLU A 18 -12.07 -10.76 5.27
CA GLU A 18 -11.71 -11.49 6.49
C GLU A 18 -11.22 -10.55 7.61
N VAL A 19 -10.55 -9.47 7.24
CA VAL A 19 -9.94 -8.52 8.20
C VAL A 19 -10.82 -7.30 8.43
N ASN A 20 -11.43 -6.77 7.37
CA ASN A 20 -12.17 -5.51 7.39
C ASN A 20 -13.45 -5.61 6.52
N PRO A 21 -14.47 -6.37 6.97
CA PRO A 21 -15.72 -6.53 6.24
C PRO A 21 -16.53 -5.23 6.13
N ALA A 22 -16.21 -4.20 6.92
CA ALA A 22 -16.88 -2.91 6.85
C ALA A 22 -16.65 -2.23 5.49
N LEU A 23 -15.51 -2.44 4.84
CA LEU A 23 -15.21 -1.85 3.53
C LEU A 23 -16.15 -2.33 2.41
N ALA A 24 -16.79 -3.50 2.56
CA ALA A 24 -17.81 -3.96 1.61
C ALA A 24 -19.15 -3.21 1.76
N ARG A 25 -19.40 -2.62 2.93
CA ARG A 25 -20.65 -1.91 3.26
C ARG A 25 -20.54 -0.41 3.04
N GLN A 26 -19.33 0.12 2.91
CA GLN A 26 -19.10 1.53 2.65
C GLN A 26 -19.40 1.84 1.19
N SER A 27 -20.50 2.58 0.98
CA SER A 27 -20.87 3.11 -0.32
C SER A 27 -19.86 4.17 -0.74
N CYS A 28 -19.38 4.07 -1.97
CA CYS A 28 -18.50 5.05 -2.59
C CYS A 28 -19.23 5.63 -3.81
N GLY A 29 -19.69 6.88 -3.69
CA GLY A 29 -20.58 7.52 -4.67
C GLY A 29 -19.97 7.66 -6.07
N ASP A 30 -18.64 7.75 -6.16
CA ASP A 30 -17.87 7.85 -7.40
C ASP A 30 -17.19 6.54 -7.82
N CYS A 31 -17.46 5.42 -7.14
CA CYS A 31 -16.84 4.12 -7.43
C CYS A 31 -17.50 3.33 -8.57
N GLY A 32 -18.58 3.86 -9.18
CA GLY A 32 -19.29 3.20 -10.28
C GLY A 32 -19.96 1.89 -9.86
N GLY A 33 -20.63 1.89 -8.71
CA GLY A 33 -21.32 0.72 -8.15
C GLY A 33 -20.43 -0.27 -7.38
N ARG A 34 -19.11 -0.04 -7.35
CA ARG A 34 -18.16 -0.85 -6.55
C ARG A 34 -18.09 -0.35 -5.10
N ASN A 35 -17.89 -1.27 -4.17
CA ASN A 35 -17.57 -0.94 -2.79
C ASN A 35 -16.07 -0.64 -2.60
N LEU A 36 -15.69 -0.06 -1.45
CA LEU A 36 -14.29 0.29 -1.19
C LEU A 36 -13.36 -0.93 -1.15
N ALA A 37 -13.83 -2.07 -0.66
CA ALA A 37 -13.03 -3.30 -0.66
C ALA A 37 -12.64 -3.73 -2.08
N GLN A 38 -13.54 -3.63 -3.06
CA GLN A 38 -13.23 -3.91 -4.47
C GLN A 38 -12.22 -2.91 -5.05
N ILE A 39 -12.30 -1.63 -4.67
CA ILE A 39 -11.33 -0.62 -5.10
C ILE A 39 -9.94 -0.91 -4.53
N VAL A 40 -9.85 -1.20 -3.24
CA VAL A 40 -8.58 -1.52 -2.57
C VAL A 40 -7.99 -2.81 -3.14
N ALA A 41 -8.80 -3.85 -3.37
CA ALA A 41 -8.35 -5.10 -3.99
C ALA A 41 -7.75 -4.86 -5.39
N GLY A 42 -8.46 -4.11 -6.24
CA GLY A 42 -7.97 -3.72 -7.56
C GLY A 42 -6.68 -2.89 -7.52
N ALA A 43 -6.53 -2.03 -6.51
CA ALA A 43 -5.34 -1.24 -6.33
C ALA A 43 -4.13 -2.08 -5.88
N LEU A 44 -4.32 -3.05 -4.99
CA LEU A 44 -3.25 -3.95 -4.51
C LEU A 44 -2.81 -4.95 -5.60
N ALA A 45 -3.73 -5.41 -6.46
CA ALA A 45 -3.44 -6.26 -7.60
C ALA A 45 -2.50 -5.61 -8.66
N GLN A 46 -2.21 -4.31 -8.55
CA GLN A 46 -1.17 -3.67 -9.37
C GLN A 46 0.24 -4.24 -9.11
N ALA A 47 0.47 -4.88 -7.97
CA ALA A 47 1.76 -5.44 -7.58
C ALA A 47 2.33 -6.45 -8.59
N GLU A 48 1.47 -7.29 -9.18
CA GLU A 48 1.81 -8.27 -10.23
C GLU A 48 2.60 -7.63 -11.39
N GLY A 49 2.19 -6.44 -11.83
CA GLY A 49 2.84 -5.72 -12.95
C GLY A 49 3.99 -4.82 -12.53
N MET A 50 4.35 -4.76 -11.24
CA MET A 50 5.35 -3.84 -10.69
C MET A 50 6.54 -4.54 -10.04
N GLY A 51 6.66 -5.87 -10.19
CA GLY A 51 7.79 -6.65 -9.70
C GLY A 51 7.82 -6.80 -8.17
N VAL A 52 6.67 -6.67 -7.51
CA VAL A 52 6.51 -6.89 -6.07
C VAL A 52 5.50 -8.03 -5.85
N PRO A 53 5.80 -9.04 -5.02
CA PRO A 53 4.89 -10.16 -4.78
C PRO A 53 3.53 -9.67 -4.23
N PRO A 54 2.38 -10.04 -4.85
CA PRO A 54 1.07 -9.60 -4.37
C PRO A 54 0.74 -10.09 -2.95
N ASP A 55 1.17 -11.30 -2.59
CA ASP A 55 1.02 -11.85 -1.23
C ASP A 55 1.67 -10.95 -0.17
N LEU A 56 2.88 -10.45 -0.44
CA LEU A 56 3.62 -9.52 0.41
C LEU A 56 2.91 -8.17 0.51
N VAL A 57 2.45 -7.60 -0.62
CA VAL A 57 1.78 -6.29 -0.64
C VAL A 57 0.45 -6.33 0.12
N VAL A 58 -0.29 -7.43 -0.01
CA VAL A 58 -1.57 -7.62 0.71
C VAL A 58 -1.32 -7.81 2.21
N ALA A 59 -0.32 -8.59 2.60
CA ALA A 59 0.07 -8.73 4.00
C ALA A 59 0.56 -7.40 4.61
N LEU A 60 1.29 -6.60 3.84
CA LEU A 60 1.70 -5.26 4.24
C LEU A 60 0.49 -4.33 4.44
N ALA A 61 -0.45 -4.28 3.49
CA ALA A 61 -1.67 -3.46 3.60
C ALA A 61 -2.52 -3.85 4.82
N ARG A 62 -2.57 -5.14 5.15
CA ARG A 62 -3.19 -5.62 6.39
C ARG A 62 -2.49 -5.01 7.61
N ARG A 63 -1.15 -5.06 7.65
CA ARG A 63 -0.36 -4.57 8.79
C ARG A 63 -0.43 -3.06 8.97
N GLU A 64 -0.42 -2.33 7.86
CA GLU A 64 -0.34 -0.87 7.82
C GLU A 64 -1.67 -0.20 8.15
N SER A 65 -2.76 -0.68 7.57
CA SER A 65 -4.05 0.01 7.74
C SER A 65 -5.23 -0.92 7.95
N SER A 66 -5.03 -2.23 8.07
CA SER A 66 -6.14 -3.20 7.96
C SER A 66 -6.97 -2.93 6.69
N PHE A 67 -6.27 -2.65 5.59
CA PHE A 67 -6.81 -2.31 4.27
C PHE A 67 -7.56 -0.97 4.17
N ASN A 68 -7.63 -0.17 5.23
CA ASN A 68 -8.28 1.14 5.15
C ASN A 68 -7.56 2.05 4.14
N PRO A 69 -8.30 2.71 3.23
CA PRO A 69 -7.70 3.49 2.16
C PRO A 69 -7.04 4.79 2.66
N HIS A 70 -7.55 5.41 3.73
CA HIS A 70 -6.99 6.65 4.30
C HIS A 70 -6.69 7.75 3.26
N VAL A 71 -7.56 7.85 2.25
CA VAL A 71 -7.43 8.83 1.16
C VAL A 71 -8.29 10.07 1.36
N ASP A 72 -9.13 10.08 2.40
CA ASP A 72 -9.92 11.19 2.90
C ASP A 72 -9.04 12.25 3.59
N ARG A 73 -7.94 11.84 4.24
CA ARG A 73 -7.05 12.71 5.00
C ARG A 73 -5.92 13.38 4.20
N VAL A 74 -5.92 13.26 2.86
CA VAL A 74 -4.80 13.70 1.99
C VAL A 74 -4.40 15.17 2.23
N ALA A 75 -5.36 16.09 2.30
CA ALA A 75 -5.05 17.51 2.48
C ALA A 75 -4.30 17.79 3.80
N HIS A 76 -4.78 17.21 4.89
CA HIS A 76 -4.14 17.30 6.20
C HIS A 76 -2.73 16.70 6.19
N THR A 77 -2.60 15.52 5.59
CA THR A 77 -1.32 14.81 5.46
C THR A 77 -0.29 15.59 4.62
N LEU A 78 -0.71 16.25 3.55
CA LEU A 78 0.17 17.10 2.73
C LEU A 78 0.61 18.35 3.48
N ALA A 79 -0.26 18.96 4.29
CA ALA A 79 0.12 20.09 5.14
C ALA A 79 1.24 19.70 6.12
N ILE A 80 1.13 18.56 6.81
CA ILE A 80 2.15 18.07 7.75
C ILE A 80 3.51 17.82 7.06
N SER A 81 3.48 17.27 5.85
CA SER A 81 4.69 16.89 5.11
C SER A 81 5.27 18.02 4.25
N ASN A 82 4.74 19.24 4.35
CA ASN A 82 5.05 20.34 3.44
C ASN A 82 4.97 19.90 1.96
N ASN A 83 3.80 19.39 1.57
CA ASN A 83 3.52 18.83 0.23
C ASN A 83 4.48 17.70 -0.19
N GLY A 84 5.02 16.96 0.77
CA GLY A 84 6.00 15.89 0.55
C GLY A 84 7.45 16.34 0.48
N ALA A 85 7.77 17.59 0.81
CA ALA A 85 9.16 18.02 1.01
C ALA A 85 9.81 17.34 2.23
N THR A 86 9.03 16.89 3.21
CA THR A 86 9.54 16.20 4.41
C THR A 86 8.92 14.81 4.59
N CYS A 87 9.62 13.95 5.32
CA CYS A 87 9.18 12.59 5.69
C CYS A 87 8.53 12.54 7.09
N ALA A 88 7.71 13.55 7.42
CA ALA A 88 7.10 13.69 8.73
C ALA A 88 6.26 12.45 9.13
N SER A 89 6.34 12.03 10.38
CA SER A 89 5.48 10.96 10.92
C SER A 89 4.04 11.45 11.08
N GLY A 90 3.07 10.54 10.91
CA GLY A 90 1.64 10.90 10.90
C GLY A 90 1.18 11.45 9.55
N SER A 91 2.05 11.41 8.53
CA SER A 91 1.76 11.87 7.17
C SER A 91 1.55 10.69 6.20
N GLU A 92 1.12 9.54 6.68
CA GLU A 92 0.95 8.35 5.84
C GLU A 92 -0.35 8.41 5.02
N ILE A 93 -0.31 7.98 3.75
CA ILE A 93 -1.47 7.96 2.83
C ILE A 93 -1.66 6.56 2.25
N GLY A 94 -2.90 6.14 2.05
CA GLY A 94 -3.22 4.93 1.30
C GLY A 94 -3.26 3.67 2.16
N PRO A 95 -3.69 2.53 1.58
CA PRO A 95 -3.67 1.22 2.24
C PRO A 95 -2.28 0.78 2.71
N LEU A 96 -1.22 1.26 2.04
CA LEU A 96 0.16 0.94 2.37
C LEU A 96 0.81 1.99 3.30
N GLN A 97 0.07 3.01 3.73
CA GLN A 97 0.55 4.04 4.65
C GLN A 97 1.87 4.71 4.20
N VAL A 98 1.92 5.16 2.95
CA VAL A 98 3.11 5.74 2.33
C VAL A 98 3.20 7.22 2.69
N LYS A 99 4.36 7.67 3.16
CA LYS A 99 4.62 9.11 3.38
C LYS A 99 4.81 9.86 2.06
N PRO A 100 4.31 11.10 1.90
CA PRO A 100 4.46 11.93 0.70
C PRO A 100 5.90 12.07 0.16
N CYS A 101 6.93 12.09 1.01
CA CYS A 101 8.31 12.09 0.52
C CYS A 101 8.69 10.81 -0.25
N ALA A 102 8.10 9.65 0.11
CA ALA A 102 8.33 8.39 -0.58
C ALA A 102 7.64 8.35 -1.95
N PHE A 103 6.53 9.08 -2.15
CA PHE A 103 5.98 9.31 -3.49
C PHE A 103 7.02 9.98 -4.38
N ARG A 104 7.63 11.07 -3.90
CA ARG A 104 8.66 11.80 -4.64
C ARG A 104 9.89 10.93 -4.93
N GLN A 105 10.29 10.08 -3.98
CA GLN A 105 11.40 9.15 -4.15
C GLN A 105 11.21 8.20 -5.36
N VAL A 106 9.97 7.93 -5.75
CA VAL A 106 9.61 7.08 -6.89
C VAL A 106 9.07 7.87 -8.08
N GLY A 107 9.32 9.18 -8.12
CA GLY A 107 8.94 10.05 -9.23
C GLY A 107 7.44 10.36 -9.31
N MET A 108 6.71 10.20 -8.20
CA MET A 108 5.29 10.52 -8.10
C MET A 108 5.06 11.82 -7.32
N ASP A 109 4.07 12.60 -7.74
CA ASP A 109 3.69 13.84 -7.07
C ASP A 109 2.49 13.57 -6.14
N PRO A 110 2.68 13.65 -4.81
CA PRO A 110 1.61 13.37 -3.86
C PRO A 110 0.51 14.44 -3.89
N THR A 111 0.75 15.64 -4.44
CA THR A 111 -0.25 16.72 -4.51
C THR A 111 -1.36 16.41 -5.51
N LEU A 112 -1.10 15.56 -6.52
CA LEU A 112 -2.09 15.14 -7.50
C LEU A 112 -3.30 14.44 -6.86
N LEU A 113 -3.10 13.81 -5.70
CA LEU A 113 -4.16 13.14 -4.95
C LEU A 113 -5.32 14.08 -4.59
N LEU A 114 -5.05 15.38 -4.38
CA LEU A 114 -6.07 16.38 -3.99
C LEU A 114 -7.20 16.50 -5.01
N ASN A 115 -6.88 16.33 -6.29
CA ASN A 115 -7.80 16.56 -7.40
C ASN A 115 -8.36 15.25 -7.97
N MET A 116 -8.03 14.11 -7.38
CA MET A 116 -8.49 12.80 -7.84
C MET A 116 -9.80 12.39 -7.16
N PRO A 117 -10.73 11.73 -7.89
CA PRO A 117 -11.83 11.01 -7.27
C PRO A 117 -11.31 9.85 -6.42
N THR A 118 -12.13 9.36 -5.49
CA THR A 118 -11.74 8.36 -4.48
C THR A 118 -11.10 7.11 -5.10
N PRO A 119 -11.66 6.47 -6.15
CA PRO A 119 -11.03 5.29 -6.74
C PRO A 119 -9.62 5.56 -7.28
N ALA A 120 -9.45 6.66 -8.00
CA ALA A 120 -8.16 7.03 -8.59
C ALA A 120 -7.15 7.38 -7.49
N ARG A 121 -7.61 8.05 -6.42
CA ARG A 121 -6.79 8.38 -5.26
C ARG A 121 -6.27 7.15 -4.54
N VAL A 122 -7.11 6.13 -4.33
CA VAL A 122 -6.69 4.83 -3.75
C VAL A 122 -5.70 4.13 -4.66
N GLN A 123 -5.96 4.07 -5.97
CA GLN A 123 -5.05 3.44 -6.93
C GLN A 123 -3.68 4.12 -6.98
N TYR A 124 -3.65 5.46 -7.02
CA TYR A 124 -2.43 6.25 -7.08
C TYR A 124 -1.60 6.12 -5.79
N ALA A 125 -2.24 6.23 -4.62
CA ALA A 125 -1.56 6.07 -3.34
C ALA A 125 -1.00 4.65 -3.15
N THR A 126 -1.75 3.63 -3.57
CA THR A 126 -1.28 2.24 -3.51
C THR A 126 -0.12 1.99 -4.49
N ALA A 127 -0.21 2.51 -5.71
CA ALA A 127 0.86 2.41 -6.70
C ALA A 127 2.16 3.07 -6.21
N ALA A 128 2.09 4.19 -5.49
CA ALA A 128 3.25 4.82 -4.87
C ALA A 128 3.95 3.88 -3.87
N GLY A 129 3.17 3.19 -3.03
CA GLY A 129 3.73 2.23 -2.06
C GLY A 129 4.37 1.02 -2.72
N ILE A 130 3.73 0.46 -3.74
CA ILE A 130 4.28 -0.68 -4.49
C ILE A 130 5.58 -0.26 -5.21
N ARG A 131 5.60 0.90 -5.87
CA ARG A 131 6.82 1.44 -6.49
C ARG A 131 7.90 1.71 -5.46
N TYR A 132 7.54 2.15 -4.25
CA TYR A 132 8.51 2.39 -3.19
C TYR A 132 9.12 1.08 -2.68
N LEU A 133 8.32 0.01 -2.53
CA LEU A 133 8.84 -1.33 -2.25
C LEU A 133 9.80 -1.82 -3.35
N ALA A 134 9.46 -1.63 -4.62
CA ALA A 134 10.34 -1.98 -5.73
C ALA A 134 11.66 -1.17 -5.70
N TRP A 135 11.59 0.13 -5.41
CA TRP A 135 12.77 0.98 -5.24
C TRP A 135 13.65 0.55 -4.06
N LEU A 136 13.05 0.15 -2.93
CA LEU A 136 13.76 -0.42 -1.79
C LEU A 136 14.37 -1.78 -2.14
N ARG A 137 13.69 -2.61 -2.93
CA ARG A 137 14.19 -3.91 -3.38
C ARG A 137 15.46 -3.80 -4.22
N GLY A 138 15.63 -2.70 -4.96
CA GLY A 138 16.88 -2.38 -5.66
C GLY A 138 18.04 -1.99 -4.75
N GLN A 139 17.78 -1.69 -3.47
CA GLN A 139 18.79 -1.29 -2.49
C GLN A 139 19.10 -2.36 -1.45
N PHE A 140 18.17 -3.29 -1.23
CA PHE A 140 18.28 -4.30 -0.18
C PHE A 140 18.05 -5.71 -0.73
N PRO A 141 18.85 -6.70 -0.31
CA PRO A 141 18.90 -8.01 -0.96
C PRO A 141 17.68 -8.89 -0.67
N THR A 142 17.02 -8.73 0.48
CA THR A 142 15.89 -9.57 0.88
C THR A 142 14.62 -8.75 1.12
N TRP A 143 13.46 -9.40 1.01
CA TRP A 143 12.19 -8.76 1.37
C TRP A 143 12.10 -8.44 2.88
N CYS A 144 12.78 -9.20 3.73
CA CYS A 144 12.90 -8.89 5.17
C CYS A 144 13.58 -7.52 5.37
N ASP A 145 14.73 -7.30 4.72
CA ASP A 145 15.43 -6.00 4.76
C ASP A 145 14.57 -4.87 4.21
N VAL A 146 13.85 -5.13 3.10
CA VAL A 146 12.94 -4.15 2.49
C VAL A 146 11.84 -3.76 3.46
N LEU A 147 11.21 -4.70 4.17
CA LEU A 147 10.14 -4.39 5.13
C LEU A 147 10.66 -3.59 6.34
N HIS A 148 11.85 -3.91 6.85
CA HIS A 148 12.47 -3.08 7.88
C HIS A 148 12.76 -1.66 7.37
N ALA A 149 13.32 -1.53 6.17
CA ALA A 149 13.61 -0.25 5.55
C ALA A 149 12.33 0.53 5.20
N TYR A 150 11.24 -0.16 4.87
CA TYR A 150 9.93 0.45 4.66
C TYR A 150 9.40 1.07 5.95
N ASN A 151 9.47 0.34 7.06
CA ASN A 151 8.96 0.81 8.35
C ASN A 151 9.84 1.89 9.01
N ARG A 152 11.15 1.70 9.02
CA ARG A 152 12.11 2.60 9.70
C ARG A 152 12.62 3.73 8.79
N GLY A 153 12.52 3.55 7.49
CA GLY A 153 13.25 4.33 6.50
C GLY A 153 14.61 3.70 6.19
N PRO A 154 15.09 3.80 4.93
CA PRO A 154 16.30 3.10 4.48
C PRO A 154 17.57 3.56 5.20
N THR A 155 17.66 4.85 5.56
CA THR A 155 18.82 5.39 6.30
C THR A 155 18.87 4.86 7.73
N ALA A 156 17.73 4.83 8.43
CA ALA A 156 17.64 4.30 9.79
C ALA A 156 17.93 2.80 9.81
N TYR A 157 17.41 2.05 8.84
CA TYR A 157 17.73 0.63 8.66
C TYR A 157 19.24 0.39 8.50
N ARG A 158 19.93 1.17 7.65
CA ARG A 158 21.39 1.09 7.51
C ARG A 158 22.16 1.42 8.79
N ARG A 159 21.58 2.22 9.69
CA ARG A 159 22.14 2.51 11.02
C ARG A 159 21.86 1.42 12.07
N GLY A 160 21.17 0.35 11.69
CA GLY A 160 20.89 -0.78 12.57
C GLY A 160 19.48 -0.78 13.18
N GLU A 161 18.62 0.19 12.87
CA GLU A 161 17.24 0.17 13.38
C GLU A 161 16.44 -0.99 12.77
N ARG A 162 15.71 -1.72 13.61
CA ARG A 162 14.89 -2.88 13.23
C ARG A 162 13.50 -2.80 13.85
N ASN A 163 12.60 -3.64 13.36
CA ASN A 163 11.25 -3.82 13.90
C ASN A 163 10.78 -5.24 13.60
N ASP A 164 11.36 -6.20 14.30
CA ASP A 164 11.21 -7.63 13.99
C ASP A 164 9.75 -8.06 14.11
N ALA A 165 9.06 -7.65 15.18
CA ALA A 165 7.63 -7.93 15.37
C ALA A 165 6.75 -7.43 14.21
N TYR A 166 7.09 -6.30 13.60
CA TYR A 166 6.38 -5.79 12.43
C TYR A 166 6.65 -6.66 11.19
N VAL A 167 7.91 -7.01 10.95
CA VAL A 167 8.33 -7.79 9.77
C VAL A 167 7.84 -9.23 9.84
N ASP A 168 8.05 -9.90 10.97
CA ASP A 168 7.66 -11.29 11.20
C ASP A 168 6.16 -11.49 10.99
N GLN A 169 5.34 -10.55 11.47
CA GLN A 169 3.90 -10.61 11.30
C GLN A 169 3.48 -10.52 9.82
N ILE A 170 4.12 -9.64 9.04
CA ILE A 170 3.86 -9.50 7.61
C ILE A 170 4.29 -10.76 6.86
N LEU A 171 5.50 -11.28 7.13
CA LEU A 171 6.00 -12.47 6.46
C LEU A 171 5.16 -13.71 6.82
N ALA A 172 4.70 -13.82 8.07
CA ALA A 172 3.79 -14.88 8.48
C ALA A 172 2.47 -14.83 7.70
N TRP A 173 1.84 -13.66 7.58
CA TRP A 173 0.62 -13.52 6.77
C TRP A 173 0.87 -13.74 5.28
N ALA A 174 1.96 -13.21 4.73
CA ALA A 174 2.32 -13.43 3.32
C ALA A 174 2.49 -14.93 3.02
N SER A 175 3.06 -15.70 3.96
CA SER A 175 3.19 -17.16 3.80
C SER A 175 1.84 -17.89 3.76
N GLN A 176 0.82 -17.35 4.44
CA GLN A 176 -0.56 -17.85 4.45
C GLN A 176 -1.35 -17.42 3.20
N TYR A 177 -0.83 -16.47 2.42
CA TYR A 177 -1.44 -15.94 1.21
C TYR A 177 -0.80 -16.52 -0.06
N SER A 178 -0.37 -17.79 -0.02
CA SER A 178 0.29 -18.45 -1.15
C SER A 178 -0.57 -18.46 -2.41
N GLU A 179 -1.90 -18.44 -2.25
CA GLU A 179 -2.86 -18.32 -3.35
C GLU A 179 -2.81 -16.96 -4.05
N LEU A 180 -2.10 -15.95 -3.55
CA LEU A 180 -1.94 -14.65 -4.21
C LEU A 180 -0.66 -14.56 -5.06
N ARG A 181 0.18 -15.61 -5.03
CA ARG A 181 1.39 -15.66 -5.84
C ARG A 181 1.04 -15.88 -7.32
N VAL A 182 1.73 -15.15 -8.18
CA VAL A 182 1.57 -15.11 -9.64
C VAL A 182 2.94 -15.18 -10.28
#